data_AF-A0A952F9L8-F1
#
_entry.id   AF-A0A952F9L8-F1
#
_cell.length_a   1.000
_cell.length_b   1.000
_cell.length_c   1.000
_cell.angle_alpha   90.00
_cell.angle_beta   90.00
_cell.angle_gamma   90.00
#
_symmetry.space_group_name_H-M   'P 1'
#
loop_
_entity.id
_entity.type
_entity.pdbx_description
1 polymer ?
#
loop_
_entity_poly.entity_id
_entity_poly.type
_entity_poly.pdbx_seq_one_letter_code
_entity_poly.pdbx_strand_id
1 'polypeptide(L)'
;MLKQRVITAIVLLAILLPALFYKTPQPFCAVALLLIAAGAWEWGRLNGYGQGPSLGLGALCVALCAIAWYGGLLEQPLPMLWVAAGAAWVLAGGWLLRNGVAGWPRISKVLRLFGGLAALLLTWLAVAQARVVGINFLLSVLLLVWVADIFAYFAGRTFGGRFSKGKLAPSISPGKSWEGVWGGMAGVVVLSL
;
A
#
# COMPACT_ATOMS: atom_id res chain seq x y z
N MET A 1 -1.31 27.07 -2.85
CA MET A 1 -1.01 25.62 -2.83
C MET A 1 -1.30 24.95 -1.48
N LEU A 2 -0.93 25.54 -0.32
CA LEU A 2 -1.24 24.93 0.99
C LEU A 2 -2.76 24.83 1.27
N LYS A 3 -3.52 25.90 1.01
CA LYS A 3 -4.99 25.91 1.19
C LYS A 3 -5.68 24.75 0.46
N GLN A 4 -5.33 24.53 -0.81
CA GLN A 4 -5.91 23.46 -1.62
C GLN A 4 -5.59 22.07 -1.04
N ARG A 5 -4.36 21.84 -0.57
CA ARG A 5 -3.96 20.57 0.07
C ARG A 5 -4.77 20.29 1.33
N VAL A 6 -4.96 21.31 2.18
CA VAL A 6 -5.76 21.21 3.40
C VAL A 6 -7.22 20.91 3.07
N ILE A 7 -7.81 21.62 2.11
CA ILE A 7 -9.19 21.38 1.67
C ILE A 7 -9.36 19.95 1.17
N THR A 8 -8.46 19.46 0.30
CA THR A 8 -8.55 18.08 -0.19
C THR A 8 -8.42 17.04 0.92
N ALA A 9 -7.53 17.26 1.89
CA ALA A 9 -7.38 16.34 3.02
C ALA A 9 -8.64 16.29 3.89
N ILE A 10 -9.25 17.45 4.17
CA ILE A 10 -10.50 17.54 4.94
C ILE A 10 -11.63 16.83 4.20
N VAL A 11 -11.78 17.06 2.89
CA VAL A 11 -12.81 16.40 2.08
C VAL A 11 -12.62 14.88 2.06
N LEU A 12 -11.39 14.40 1.87
CA LEU A 12 -11.10 12.97 1.89
C LEU A 12 -11.39 12.35 3.26
N LEU A 13 -11.06 13.03 4.37
CA LEU A 13 -11.40 12.58 5.72
C LEU A 13 -12.91 12.58 5.96
N ALA A 14 -13.63 13.59 5.47
CA ALA A 14 -15.08 13.68 5.58
C ALA A 14 -15.81 12.56 4.83
N ILE A 15 -15.18 11.97 3.81
CA ILE A 15 -15.69 10.78 3.11
C ILE A 15 -15.25 9.50 3.82
N LEU A 16 -13.96 9.41 4.17
CA LEU A 16 -13.36 8.19 4.71
C LEU A 16 -13.88 7.85 6.11
N LEU A 17 -13.96 8.83 7.02
CA LEU A 17 -14.32 8.56 8.42
C LEU A 17 -15.77 8.04 8.55
N PRO A 18 -16.80 8.63 7.91
CA PRO A 18 -18.14 8.05 7.95
C PRO A 18 -18.20 6.66 7.33
N ALA A 19 -17.50 6.42 6.23
CA ALA A 19 -17.45 5.10 5.59
C ALA A 19 -16.77 4.06 6.49
N LEU A 20 -15.70 4.44 7.18
CA LEU A 20 -14.94 3.61 8.12
C LEU A 20 -15.80 3.21 9.33
N PHE A 21 -16.43 4.19 9.98
CA PHE A 21 -17.20 4.00 11.21
C PHE A 21 -18.66 3.60 10.99
N TYR A 22 -19.10 3.43 9.74
CA TYR A 22 -20.45 2.94 9.46
C TYR A 22 -20.67 1.55 10.07
N LYS A 23 -21.93 1.22 10.40
CA LYS A 23 -22.28 -0.03 11.10
C LYS A 23 -21.85 -1.28 10.34
N THR A 24 -21.87 -1.20 9.01
CA THR A 24 -21.57 -2.32 8.13
C THR A 24 -20.30 -2.02 7.31
N PRO A 25 -19.54 -3.04 6.85
CA PRO A 25 -18.25 -2.83 6.19
C PRO A 25 -18.36 -2.32 4.74
N GLN A 26 -19.52 -2.44 4.09
CA GLN A 26 -19.68 -2.17 2.67
C GLN A 26 -19.29 -0.73 2.26
N PRO A 27 -19.65 0.34 3.00
CA PRO A 27 -19.26 1.69 2.62
C PRO A 27 -17.74 1.88 2.58
N PHE A 28 -17.01 1.34 3.56
CA PHE A 28 -15.55 1.36 3.55
C PHE A 28 -14.98 0.57 2.37
N CYS A 29 -15.48 -0.64 2.12
CA CYS A 29 -15.02 -1.47 1.00
C CYS A 29 -15.22 -0.77 -0.35
N ALA A 30 -16.35 -0.07 -0.53
CA ALA A 30 -16.64 0.71 -1.73
C ALA A 30 -15.71 1.91 -1.89
N VAL A 31 -15.47 2.68 -0.82
CA VAL A 31 -14.50 3.80 -0.86
C VAL A 31 -13.09 3.28 -1.16
N ALA A 32 -12.65 2.23 -0.47
CA ALA A 32 -11.35 1.61 -0.71
C ALA A 32 -11.22 1.09 -2.16
N LEU A 33 -12.30 0.54 -2.72
CA LEU A 33 -12.34 0.06 -4.11
C LEU A 33 -12.09 1.19 -5.09
N LEU A 34 -12.73 2.35 -4.90
CA LEU A 34 -12.54 3.53 -5.74
C LEU A 34 -11.09 4.03 -5.69
N LEU A 35 -10.49 4.07 -4.50
CA LEU A 35 -9.09 4.49 -4.32
C LEU A 35 -8.12 3.52 -5.00
N ILE A 36 -8.35 2.20 -4.85
CA ILE A 36 -7.50 1.18 -5.47
C ILE A 36 -7.66 1.16 -6.99
N ALA A 37 -8.87 1.38 -7.51
CA ALA A 37 -9.12 1.51 -8.94
C ALA A 37 -8.41 2.74 -9.55
N ALA A 38 -8.41 3.87 -8.83
CA ALA A 38 -7.61 5.04 -9.21
C ALA A 38 -6.11 4.69 -9.21
N GLY A 39 -5.63 3.94 -8.21
CA GLY A 39 -4.27 3.41 -8.18
C GLY A 39 -3.94 2.49 -9.36
N ALA A 40 -4.88 1.66 -9.81
CA ALA A 40 -4.70 0.80 -10.99
C ALA A 40 -4.64 1.61 -12.30
N TRP A 41 -5.44 2.68 -12.40
CA TRP A 41 -5.33 3.63 -13.51
C TRP A 41 -3.97 4.33 -13.53
N GLU A 42 -3.47 4.82 -12.38
CA GLU A 42 -2.14 5.41 -12.28
C GLU A 42 -1.04 4.39 -12.62
N TRP A 43 -1.19 3.14 -12.17
CA TRP A 43 -0.26 2.06 -12.49
C TRP A 43 -0.13 1.81 -13.99
N GLY A 44 -1.24 1.83 -14.73
CA GLY A 44 -1.24 1.76 -16.18
C GLY A 44 -0.40 2.86 -16.83
N ARG A 45 -0.60 4.10 -16.38
CA ARG A 45 0.15 5.27 -16.86
C ARG A 45 1.64 5.19 -16.54
N LEU A 46 1.99 4.71 -15.34
CA LEU A 46 3.38 4.49 -14.93
C LEU A 46 4.10 3.43 -15.78
N ASN A 47 3.36 2.52 -16.41
CA ASN A 47 3.89 1.53 -17.35
C ASN A 47 3.90 2.02 -18.81
N GLY A 48 3.59 3.29 -19.05
CA GLY A 48 3.64 3.93 -20.37
C GLY A 48 2.42 3.67 -21.25
N TYR A 49 1.29 3.22 -20.68
CA TYR A 49 0.03 3.11 -21.41
C TYR A 49 -0.68 4.46 -21.53
N GLY A 50 -1.42 4.65 -22.63
CA GLY A 50 -2.29 5.80 -22.82
C GLY A 50 -3.52 5.79 -21.90
N GLN A 51 -4.36 6.83 -22.01
CA GLN A 51 -5.54 7.00 -21.15
C GLN A 51 -6.53 5.83 -21.26
N GLY A 52 -6.84 5.36 -22.48
CA GLY A 52 -7.80 4.28 -22.72
C GLY A 52 -7.42 2.96 -22.02
N PRO A 53 -6.24 2.37 -22.31
CA PRO A 53 -5.82 1.13 -21.64
C PRO A 53 -5.64 1.30 -20.12
N SER A 54 -5.24 2.47 -19.64
CA SER A 54 -5.12 2.73 -18.20
C SER A 54 -6.49 2.75 -17.51
N LEU A 55 -7.52 3.31 -18.15
CA LEU A 55 -8.90 3.22 -17.67
C LEU A 55 -9.40 1.77 -17.70
N GLY A 56 -9.03 1.01 -18.74
CA GLY A 56 -9.29 -0.43 -18.82
C GLY A 56 -8.70 -1.21 -17.65
N LEU A 57 -7.48 -0.87 -17.20
CA LEU A 57 -6.87 -1.46 -16.01
C LEU A 57 -7.61 -1.11 -14.73
N GLY A 58 -8.03 0.14 -14.58
CA GLY A 58 -8.89 0.56 -13.47
C GLY A 58 -10.19 -0.23 -13.43
N ALA A 59 -10.88 -0.36 -14.57
CA ALA A 59 -12.11 -1.13 -14.70
C ALA A 59 -11.90 -2.63 -14.42
N LEU A 60 -10.81 -3.21 -14.92
CA LEU A 60 -10.44 -4.59 -14.64
C LEU A 60 -10.17 -4.80 -13.15
N CYS A 61 -9.49 -3.87 -12.48
CA CYS A 61 -9.27 -3.90 -11.04
C CYS A 61 -10.60 -3.88 -10.27
N VAL A 62 -11.53 -3.00 -10.66
CA VAL A 62 -12.88 -2.96 -10.09
C VAL A 62 -13.61 -4.29 -10.27
N ALA A 63 -13.59 -4.85 -11.48
CA ALA A 63 -14.26 -6.10 -11.79
C ALA A 63 -13.71 -7.26 -10.93
N LEU A 64 -12.38 -7.38 -10.82
CA LEU A 64 -11.74 -8.44 -10.04
C LEU A 64 -12.00 -8.29 -8.53
N CYS A 65 -11.94 -7.08 -7.99
CA CYS A 65 -12.32 -6.83 -6.60
C CYS A 65 -13.80 -7.11 -6.35
N ALA A 66 -14.69 -6.74 -7.27
CA ALA A 66 -16.11 -7.02 -7.18
C ALA A 66 -16.38 -8.53 -7.20
N ILE A 67 -15.70 -9.29 -8.08
CA ILE A 67 -15.76 -10.75 -8.10
C ILE A 67 -15.31 -11.33 -6.76
N ALA A 68 -14.19 -10.85 -6.19
CA ALA A 68 -13.74 -11.28 -4.88
C ALA A 68 -14.75 -10.95 -3.77
N TRP A 69 -15.38 -9.77 -3.84
CA TRP A 69 -16.41 -9.34 -2.90
C TRP A 69 -17.64 -10.25 -2.96
N TYR A 70 -18.28 -10.36 -4.13
CA TYR A 70 -19.50 -11.14 -4.30
C TYR A 70 -19.23 -12.65 -4.20
N GLY A 71 -18.00 -13.09 -4.45
CA GLY A 71 -17.54 -14.46 -4.22
C GLY A 71 -17.35 -14.81 -2.74
N GLY A 72 -17.58 -13.87 -1.81
CA GLY A 72 -17.50 -14.11 -0.37
C GLY A 72 -16.09 -14.20 0.20
N LEU A 73 -15.05 -13.83 -0.57
CA LEU A 73 -13.66 -13.90 -0.10
C LEU A 73 -13.42 -12.98 1.10
N LEU A 74 -14.24 -11.94 1.31
CA LEU A 74 -14.08 -11.04 2.45
C LEU A 74 -14.35 -11.71 3.81
N GLU A 75 -15.15 -12.76 3.84
CA GLU A 75 -15.54 -13.47 5.07
C GLU A 75 -14.73 -14.76 5.27
N GLN A 76 -14.02 -15.22 4.24
CA GLN A 76 -13.24 -16.44 4.29
C GLN A 76 -11.84 -16.21 4.87
N PRO A 77 -11.37 -17.09 5.79
CA PRO A 77 -9.98 -17.07 6.20
C PRO A 77 -9.09 -17.56 5.06
N LEU A 78 -8.15 -16.72 4.60
CA LEU A 78 -7.22 -17.01 3.51
C LEU A 78 -5.75 -17.03 3.98
N PRO A 79 -5.38 -17.84 4.99
CA PRO A 79 -4.04 -17.78 5.60
C PRO A 79 -2.93 -18.10 4.60
N MET A 80 -3.13 -19.11 3.74
CA MET A 80 -2.14 -19.47 2.71
C MET A 80 -1.92 -18.34 1.71
N LEU A 81 -2.98 -17.61 1.34
CA LEU A 81 -2.88 -16.45 0.46
C LEU A 81 -2.05 -15.36 1.13
N TRP A 82 -2.30 -15.05 2.40
CA TRP A 82 -1.57 -14.00 3.12
C TRP A 82 -0.11 -14.34 3.37
N VAL A 83 0.20 -15.61 3.69
CA VAL A 83 1.59 -16.09 3.79
C VAL A 83 2.30 -16.00 2.44
N ALA A 84 1.68 -16.49 1.36
CA ALA A 84 2.26 -16.44 0.03
C ALA A 84 2.44 -14.99 -0.48
N ALA A 85 1.44 -14.13 -0.27
CA ALA A 85 1.49 -12.72 -0.64
C ALA A 85 2.57 -11.97 0.16
N GLY A 86 2.66 -12.21 1.47
CA GLY A 86 3.69 -11.63 2.33
C GLY A 86 5.09 -12.08 1.92
N ALA A 87 5.29 -13.38 1.68
CA ALA A 87 6.56 -13.92 1.20
C ALA A 87 6.94 -13.33 -0.18
N ALA A 88 5.99 -13.31 -1.12
CA ALA A 88 6.21 -12.71 -2.43
C ALA A 88 6.57 -11.21 -2.33
N TRP A 89 5.90 -10.46 -1.47
CA TRP A 89 6.18 -9.05 -1.24
C TRP A 89 7.59 -8.81 -0.70
N VAL A 90 8.02 -9.58 0.30
CA VAL A 90 9.37 -9.48 0.89
C VAL A 90 10.45 -9.88 -0.12
N LEU A 91 10.27 -11.00 -0.82
CA LEU A 91 11.24 -11.49 -1.80
C LEU A 91 11.34 -10.57 -3.02
N ALA A 92 10.21 -10.14 -3.59
CA ALA A 92 10.19 -9.21 -4.72
C ALA A 92 10.70 -7.82 -4.33
N GLY A 93 10.32 -7.33 -3.15
CA GLY A 93 10.81 -6.07 -2.59
C GLY A 93 12.33 -6.09 -2.38
N GLY A 94 12.86 -7.14 -1.76
CA GLY A 94 14.30 -7.32 -1.57
C GLY A 94 15.07 -7.39 -2.91
N TRP A 95 14.53 -8.13 -3.88
CA TRP A 95 15.11 -8.18 -5.23
C TRP A 95 15.08 -6.81 -5.93
N LEU A 96 13.98 -6.06 -5.84
CA LEU A 96 13.86 -4.72 -6.41
C LEU A 96 14.83 -3.73 -5.74
N LEU A 97 14.96 -3.77 -4.41
CA LEU A 97 15.92 -2.94 -3.66
C LEU A 97 17.36 -3.21 -4.11
N ARG A 98 17.72 -4.48 -4.35
CA ARG A 98 19.06 -4.87 -4.83
C ARG A 98 19.35 -4.42 -6.27
N ASN A 99 18.36 -4.50 -7.16
CA ASN A 99 18.54 -4.15 -8.57
C ASN A 99 18.36 -2.65 -8.85
N GLY A 100 17.74 -1.91 -7.93
CA GLY A 100 17.54 -0.47 -8.06
C GLY A 100 16.60 -0.09 -9.21
N VAL A 101 16.55 1.21 -9.50
CA VAL A 101 15.75 1.75 -10.64
C VAL A 101 16.25 1.23 -11.98
N ALA A 102 17.54 0.92 -12.10
CA ALA A 102 18.13 0.35 -13.32
C ALA A 102 17.59 -1.05 -13.67
N GLY A 103 17.08 -1.80 -12.68
CA GLY A 103 16.40 -3.07 -12.89
C GLY A 103 14.98 -2.93 -13.44
N TRP A 104 14.33 -1.77 -13.23
CA TRP A 104 12.92 -1.56 -13.59
C TRP A 104 12.62 -1.78 -15.08
N PRO A 105 13.42 -1.26 -16.03
CA PRO A 105 13.19 -1.50 -17.44
C PRO A 105 13.40 -2.95 -17.89
N ARG A 106 14.16 -3.75 -17.13
CA ARG A 106 14.48 -5.15 -17.47
C ARG A 106 13.32 -6.10 -17.24
N ILE A 107 12.39 -5.75 -16.35
CA ILE A 107 11.19 -6.54 -16.08
C ILE A 107 10.26 -6.40 -17.29
N SER A 108 9.64 -7.46 -17.79
CA SER A 108 8.70 -7.33 -18.91
C SER A 108 7.52 -6.43 -18.53
N LYS A 109 6.99 -5.65 -19.49
CA LYS A 109 5.82 -4.77 -19.25
C LYS A 109 4.62 -5.57 -18.74
N VAL A 110 4.44 -6.78 -19.27
CA VAL A 110 3.38 -7.73 -18.85
C VAL A 110 3.53 -8.06 -17.37
N LEU A 111 4.73 -8.44 -16.91
CA LEU A 111 4.95 -8.81 -15.51
C LEU A 111 4.76 -7.61 -14.57
N ARG A 112 5.18 -6.41 -14.97
CA ARG A 112 4.93 -5.18 -14.19
C ARG A 112 3.43 -4.89 -14.08
N LEU A 113 2.71 -4.99 -15.19
CA LEU A 113 1.28 -4.69 -15.25
C LEU A 113 0.47 -5.66 -14.38
N PHE A 114 0.63 -6.97 -14.59
CA PHE A 114 -0.07 -7.98 -13.80
C PHE A 114 0.42 -8.05 -12.35
N GLY A 115 1.72 -7.85 -12.10
CA GLY A 115 2.27 -7.82 -10.75
C GLY A 115 1.73 -6.67 -9.92
N GLY A 116 1.66 -5.46 -10.49
CA GLY A 116 1.07 -4.32 -9.81
C GLY A 116 -0.44 -4.43 -9.66
N LEU A 117 -1.15 -4.96 -10.67
CA LEU A 117 -2.58 -5.24 -10.55
C LEU A 117 -2.84 -6.24 -9.42
N ALA A 118 -2.09 -7.35 -9.36
CA ALA A 118 -2.20 -8.33 -8.29
C ALA A 118 -1.90 -7.71 -6.91
N ALA A 119 -0.87 -6.88 -6.78
CA ALA A 119 -0.57 -6.17 -5.54
C ALA A 119 -1.72 -5.25 -5.10
N LEU A 120 -2.34 -4.52 -6.03
CA LEU A 120 -3.49 -3.65 -5.77
C LEU A 120 -4.74 -4.44 -5.35
N LEU A 121 -5.02 -5.57 -6.02
CA LEU A 121 -6.12 -6.47 -5.64
C LEU A 121 -5.92 -7.04 -4.24
N LEU A 122 -4.71 -7.53 -3.94
CA LEU A 122 -4.36 -8.04 -2.62
C LEU A 122 -4.45 -6.95 -1.55
N THR A 123 -4.05 -5.71 -1.88
CA THR A 123 -4.16 -4.57 -0.96
C THR A 123 -5.62 -4.27 -0.64
N TRP A 124 -6.49 -4.18 -1.65
CA TRP A 124 -7.92 -3.97 -1.45
C TRP A 124 -8.54 -5.09 -0.61
N LEU A 125 -8.24 -6.35 -0.96
CA LEU A 125 -8.75 -7.51 -0.24
C LEU A 125 -8.29 -7.50 1.22
N ALA A 126 -7.03 -7.16 1.49
CA ALA A 126 -6.48 -7.11 2.85
C ALA A 126 -7.17 -6.04 3.71
N VAL A 127 -7.33 -4.82 3.21
CA VAL A 127 -7.99 -3.75 3.98
C VAL A 127 -9.48 -3.98 4.14
N ALA A 128 -10.14 -4.57 3.13
CA ALA A 128 -11.54 -4.95 3.20
C ALA A 128 -11.78 -6.09 4.20
N GLN A 129 -10.98 -7.16 4.16
CA GLN A 129 -11.02 -8.22 5.18
C GLN A 129 -10.73 -7.67 6.58
N ALA A 130 -9.72 -6.80 6.72
CA ALA A 130 -9.42 -6.20 8.01
C ALA A 130 -10.61 -5.40 8.57
N ARG A 131 -11.35 -4.70 7.69
CA ARG A 131 -12.58 -4.00 8.09
C ARG A 131 -13.70 -4.95 8.51
N VAL A 132 -13.83 -6.11 7.85
CA VAL A 132 -14.80 -7.16 8.18
C VAL A 132 -14.47 -7.79 9.54
N VAL A 133 -13.19 -8.08 9.80
CA VAL A 133 -12.71 -8.58 11.12
C VAL A 133 -13.07 -7.58 12.22
N GLY A 134 -12.87 -6.29 11.98
CA GLY A 134 -13.36 -5.24 12.86
C GLY A 134 -12.63 -3.91 12.69
N ILE A 135 -13.29 -2.82 13.09
CA ILE A 135 -12.72 -1.46 13.00
C ILE A 135 -11.39 -1.39 13.76
N ASN A 136 -11.31 -1.98 14.96
CA ASN A 136 -10.10 -1.96 15.78
C ASN A 136 -8.93 -2.69 15.10
N PHE A 137 -9.21 -3.79 14.40
CA PHE A 137 -8.18 -4.54 13.67
C PHE A 137 -7.68 -3.76 12.44
N LEU A 138 -8.59 -3.16 11.67
CA LEU A 138 -8.18 -2.27 10.59
C LEU A 138 -7.36 -1.08 11.10
N LEU A 139 -7.81 -0.42 12.18
CA LEU A 139 -7.11 0.71 12.77
C LEU A 139 -5.74 0.30 13.32
N SER A 140 -5.59 -0.88 13.92
CA SER A 140 -4.29 -1.35 14.39
C SER A 140 -3.32 -1.55 13.22
N VAL A 141 -3.77 -2.13 12.11
CA VAL A 141 -2.95 -2.28 10.88
C VAL A 141 -2.53 -0.92 10.32
N LEU A 142 -3.45 0.06 10.27
CA LEU A 142 -3.14 1.41 9.80
C LEU A 142 -2.16 2.13 10.73
N LEU A 143 -2.36 2.03 12.05
CA LEU A 143 -1.47 2.60 13.05
C LEU A 143 -0.07 2.01 12.97
N LEU A 144 0.06 0.69 12.75
CA LEU A 144 1.36 0.04 12.55
C LEU A 144 2.14 0.69 11.39
N VAL A 145 1.48 0.90 10.24
CA VAL A 145 2.12 1.53 9.08
C VAL A 145 2.45 3.01 9.35
N TRP A 146 1.52 3.76 9.94
CA TRP A 146 1.75 5.18 10.24
C TRP A 146 2.87 5.40 11.25
N VAL A 147 2.89 4.60 12.33
CA VAL A 147 3.96 4.66 13.34
C VAL A 147 5.29 4.27 12.73
N ALA A 148 5.35 3.21 11.92
CA ALA A 148 6.56 2.81 11.22
C ALA A 148 7.12 3.96 10.36
N ASP A 149 6.27 4.62 9.57
CA ASP A 149 6.68 5.73 8.69
C ASP A 149 7.13 6.96 9.48
N ILE A 150 6.40 7.34 10.53
CA ILE A 150 6.72 8.50 11.38
C ILE A 150 8.07 8.28 12.07
N PHE A 151 8.27 7.14 12.72
CA PHE A 151 9.52 6.84 13.43
C PHE A 151 10.68 6.65 12.46
N ALA A 152 10.46 6.03 11.30
CA ALA A 152 11.49 5.90 10.28
C ALA A 152 11.92 7.25 9.71
N TYR A 153 10.98 8.19 9.52
CA TYR A 153 11.29 9.55 9.09
C TYR A 153 12.11 10.30 10.14
N PHE A 154 11.68 10.30 11.40
CA PHE A 154 12.38 11.02 12.46
C PHE A 154 13.76 10.42 12.72
N ALA A 155 13.87 9.10 12.91
CA ALA A 155 15.15 8.44 13.12
C ALA A 155 16.08 8.57 11.91
N GLY A 156 15.54 8.49 10.69
CA GLY A 156 16.30 8.69 9.47
C GLY A 156 16.83 10.11 9.33
N ARG A 157 16.04 11.12 9.72
CA ARG A 157 16.45 12.54 9.66
C ARG A 157 17.46 12.91 10.76
N THR A 158 17.32 12.37 11.96
CA THR A 158 18.18 12.73 13.11
C THR A 158 19.48 11.91 13.15
N PHE A 159 19.41 10.63 12.79
CA PHE A 159 20.52 9.69 12.93
C PHE A 159 21.05 9.14 11.60
N GLY A 160 20.39 9.40 10.47
CA GLY A 160 20.81 8.89 9.17
C GLY A 160 22.22 9.31 8.80
N GLY A 161 23.09 8.33 8.54
CA GLY A 161 24.49 8.57 8.16
C GLY A 161 25.45 8.74 9.34
N ARG A 162 24.96 8.70 10.60
CA ARG A 162 25.81 8.78 11.80
C ARG A 162 26.35 7.43 12.23
N PHE A 163 25.56 6.36 12.09
CA PHE A 163 25.93 5.02 12.54
C PHE A 163 26.17 4.06 11.38
N SER A 164 25.45 4.22 10.28
CA SER A 164 25.61 3.49 9.03
C SER A 164 26.06 4.44 7.93
N LYS A 165 27.21 4.15 7.32
CA LYS A 165 27.72 4.91 6.15
C LYS A 165 26.92 4.60 4.87
N GLY A 166 26.05 3.59 4.88
CA GLY A 166 25.29 3.15 3.71
C GLY A 166 23.85 3.65 3.71
N LYS A 167 23.43 4.29 2.62
CA LYS A 167 22.00 4.50 2.33
C LYS A 167 21.35 3.17 1.95
N LEU A 168 20.09 2.96 2.34
CA LEU A 168 19.39 1.69 2.11
C LEU A 168 19.18 1.42 0.61
N ALA A 169 18.74 2.43 -0.12
CA ALA A 169 18.43 2.30 -1.54
C ALA A 169 18.73 3.62 -2.28
N PRO A 170 20.02 4.00 -2.43
CA PRO A 170 20.40 5.31 -2.98
C PRO A 170 19.88 5.54 -4.40
N SER A 171 19.72 4.47 -5.19
CA SER A 171 19.21 4.53 -6.57
C SER A 171 17.68 4.63 -6.66
N ILE A 172 16.93 4.23 -5.63
CA ILE A 172 15.45 4.24 -5.61
C ILE A 172 14.91 5.43 -4.83
N SER A 173 15.47 5.67 -3.64
CA SER A 173 15.08 6.79 -2.78
C SER A 173 16.30 7.27 -1.99
N PRO A 174 16.89 8.42 -2.35
CA PRO A 174 18.13 8.90 -1.75
C PRO A 174 17.98 9.33 -0.27
N GLY A 175 16.75 9.38 0.26
CA GLY A 175 16.46 9.73 1.65
C GLY A 175 16.31 8.55 2.61
N LYS A 176 16.31 7.29 2.15
CA LYS A 176 16.16 6.11 3.03
C LYS A 176 17.48 5.68 3.65
N SER A 177 17.54 5.60 4.98
CA SER A 177 18.69 5.15 5.77
C SER A 177 18.37 3.88 6.55
N TRP A 178 19.40 3.13 6.96
CA TRP A 178 19.22 1.96 7.83
C TRP A 178 18.75 2.36 9.23
N GLU A 179 19.22 3.50 9.75
CA GLU A 179 18.77 4.05 11.02
C GLU A 179 17.27 4.37 11.03
N GLY A 180 16.71 4.78 9.89
CA GLY A 180 15.27 4.92 9.72
C GLY A 180 14.55 3.57 9.84
N VAL A 181 15.07 2.50 9.24
CA VAL A 181 14.48 1.15 9.36
C VAL A 181 14.45 0.71 10.81
N TRP A 182 15.57 0.82 11.54
CA TRP A 182 15.65 0.46 12.95
C TRP A 182 14.73 1.31 13.82
N GLY A 183 14.65 2.62 13.55
CA GLY A 183 13.73 3.52 14.24
C GLY A 183 12.26 3.14 14.03
N GLY A 184 11.87 2.85 12.79
CA GLY A 184 10.53 2.37 12.45
C GLY A 184 10.20 1.05 13.17
N MET A 185 11.12 0.09 13.18
CA MET A 185 10.96 -1.18 13.91
C MET A 185 10.76 -0.94 15.41
N ALA A 186 11.60 -0.10 16.03
CA ALA A 186 11.47 0.22 17.45
C ALA A 186 10.13 0.90 17.76
N GLY A 187 9.68 1.85 16.92
CA GLY A 187 8.39 2.52 17.09
C GLY A 187 7.21 1.54 17.05
N VAL A 188 7.25 0.59 16.11
CA VAL A 188 6.22 -0.47 16.01
C VAL A 188 6.25 -1.42 17.21
N VAL A 189 7.43 -1.83 17.67
CA VAL A 189 7.55 -2.70 18.86
C VAL A 189 6.97 -1.98 20.09
N VAL A 190 7.28 -0.69 20.28
CA VAL A 190 6.73 0.11 21.38
C VAL A 190 5.22 0.25 21.29
N LEU A 191 4.66 0.42 20.08
CA LEU A 191 3.21 0.45 19.88
C LEU A 191 2.53 -0.89 20.25
N SER A 192 3.24 -2.01 20.11
CA SER A 192 2.69 -3.35 20.31
C SER A 192 2.76 -3.88 21.75
N LEU A 193 3.45 -3.17 22.65
CA LEU A 193 3.54 -3.48 24.08
C LEU A 193 2.32 -2.92 24.82
#